data_AF-A0A7X2P109-F1
#
_entry.id   AF-A0A7X2P109-F1
#
_cell.length_a   1.000
_cell.length_b   1.000
_cell.length_c   1.000
_cell.angle_alpha   90.00
_cell.angle_beta   90.00
_cell.angle_gamma   90.00
#
_symmetry.space_group_name_H-M   'P 1'
#
loop_
_entity.id
_entity.type
_entity.pdbx_description
1 polymer ?
#
loop_
_entity_poly.entity_id
_entity_poly.type
_entity_poly.pdbx_seq_one_letter_code
_entity_poly.pdbx_strand_id
1 'polypeptide(L)'
;MLKYHHGLLNILQQALEKKYHRAMTENCAENVVNIMTNEFPTSAAKKTYASCVFLEKEGKDYRVSENFEKMLGNREFYEILEEVVEFGIARYQMNYSKTYQDTDLVLYQKYTYEDACRLLNWERNEVPLNIGGYKYDKKTKTFPVFINYDKQEDISDTTKYEDHFLTADRLIAISKSGRSRDSEDVQNFLKAKERGIDVQLFVRKNKDDKISKEFYYLGRMTATGRSEEFVMANTDKTAVEIEWALDTPVREDIYEYIING
;
A
#
# COMPACT_ATOMS: atom_id res chain seq x y z
N MET A 1 30.61 1.42 -14.64
CA MET A 1 30.03 1.50 -16.00
C MET A 1 28.95 0.44 -16.12
N LEU A 2 27.80 0.76 -16.71
CA LEU A 2 26.66 -0.16 -16.79
C LEU A 2 27.03 -1.46 -17.50
N LYS A 3 26.65 -2.59 -16.91
CA LYS A 3 26.82 -3.91 -17.51
C LYS A 3 25.77 -4.21 -18.58
N TYR A 4 24.59 -3.58 -18.48
CA TYR A 4 23.43 -3.84 -19.32
C TYR A 4 22.81 -2.53 -19.77
N HIS A 5 22.49 -2.43 -21.06
CA HIS A 5 21.85 -1.24 -21.66
C HIS A 5 20.47 -1.56 -22.25
N HIS A 6 20.21 -2.83 -22.60
CA HIS A 6 19.03 -3.29 -23.33
C HIS A 6 18.42 -4.52 -22.65
N GLY A 7 17.17 -4.83 -22.98
CA GLY A 7 16.48 -6.01 -22.45
C GLY A 7 16.29 -5.96 -20.93
N LEU A 8 16.15 -4.76 -20.38
CA LEU A 8 16.31 -4.52 -18.95
C LEU A 8 15.20 -5.15 -18.12
N LEU A 9 13.96 -5.21 -18.63
CA LEU A 9 12.85 -5.81 -17.90
C LEU A 9 13.00 -7.34 -17.84
N ASN A 10 13.43 -7.97 -18.93
CA ASN A 10 13.73 -9.40 -18.94
C ASN A 10 14.92 -9.75 -18.03
N ILE A 11 15.96 -8.91 -18.00
CA ILE A 11 17.10 -9.10 -17.08
C ILE A 11 16.64 -8.98 -15.62
N LEU A 12 15.80 -7.98 -15.30
CA LEU A 12 15.22 -7.81 -13.97
C LEU A 12 14.40 -9.04 -13.56
N GLN A 13 13.53 -9.53 -14.45
CA GLN A 13 12.72 -10.73 -14.20
C GLN A 13 13.58 -11.94 -13.82
N GLN A 14 14.63 -12.21 -14.61
CA GLN A 14 15.54 -13.32 -14.33
C GLN A 14 16.33 -13.13 -13.03
N ALA A 15 16.71 -11.89 -12.70
CA ALA A 15 17.41 -11.58 -11.46
C ALA A 15 16.51 -11.77 -10.23
N LEU A 16 15.24 -11.33 -10.30
CA LEU A 16 14.24 -11.53 -9.26
C LEU A 16 14.01 -13.02 -8.98
N GLU A 17 13.86 -13.83 -10.04
CA GLU A 17 13.65 -15.26 -9.90
C GLU A 17 14.88 -15.97 -9.33
N LYS A 18 16.07 -15.69 -9.86
CA LYS A 18 17.31 -16.39 -9.46
C LYS A 18 17.82 -15.99 -8.08
N LYS A 19 17.76 -14.70 -7.75
CA LYS A 19 18.38 -14.16 -6.52
C LYS A 19 17.39 -14.02 -5.37
N TYR A 20 16.11 -13.74 -5.67
CA TYR A 20 15.10 -13.45 -4.65
C TYR A 20 13.97 -14.49 -4.62
N HIS A 21 13.95 -15.44 -5.56
CA HIS A 21 12.88 -16.42 -5.71
C HIS A 21 11.50 -15.76 -5.86
N ARG A 22 11.45 -14.65 -6.58
CA ARG A 22 10.23 -13.88 -6.85
C ARG A 22 9.91 -13.88 -8.33
N ALA A 23 8.67 -14.23 -8.65
CA ALA A 23 8.13 -14.08 -9.99
C ALA A 23 7.62 -12.64 -10.18
N MET A 24 7.88 -12.07 -11.36
CA MET A 24 7.34 -10.77 -11.74
C MET A 24 6.03 -10.99 -12.51
N THR A 25 4.92 -10.61 -11.91
CA THR A 25 3.60 -10.64 -12.57
C THR A 25 3.49 -9.53 -13.62
N GLU A 26 2.50 -9.62 -14.50
CA GLU A 26 2.24 -8.56 -15.50
C GLU A 26 1.96 -7.20 -14.82
N ASN A 27 1.15 -7.19 -13.76
CA ASN A 27 0.88 -5.97 -12.98
C ASN A 27 2.16 -5.41 -12.33
N CYS A 28 3.05 -6.27 -11.82
CA CYS A 28 4.33 -5.85 -11.27
C CYS A 28 5.24 -5.26 -12.33
N ALA A 29 5.36 -5.92 -13.49
CA ALA A 29 6.15 -5.43 -14.61
C ALA A 29 5.68 -4.05 -15.08
N GLU A 30 4.37 -3.86 -15.22
CA GLU A 30 3.77 -2.58 -15.60
C GLU A 30 3.97 -1.50 -14.53
N ASN A 31 3.79 -1.83 -13.25
CA ASN A 31 4.05 -0.92 -12.14
C ASN A 31 5.52 -0.44 -12.13
N VAL A 32 6.47 -1.37 -12.24
CA VAL A 32 7.90 -1.05 -12.30
C VAL A 32 8.21 -0.14 -13.49
N VAL A 33 7.69 -0.46 -14.68
CA VAL A 33 7.85 0.40 -15.86
C VAL A 33 7.31 1.79 -15.56
N ASN A 34 6.09 1.92 -15.03
CA ASN A 34 5.48 3.21 -14.75
C ASN A 34 6.29 4.02 -13.73
N ILE A 35 6.90 3.38 -12.73
CA ILE A 35 7.82 4.06 -11.80
C ILE A 35 9.06 4.55 -12.55
N MET A 36 9.68 3.68 -13.34
CA MET A 36 10.93 3.95 -14.04
C MET A 36 10.79 4.91 -15.23
N THR A 37 9.57 5.16 -15.71
CA THR A 37 9.24 6.13 -16.76
C THR A 37 8.49 7.36 -16.24
N ASN A 38 8.39 7.55 -14.91
CA ASN A 38 7.67 8.66 -14.28
C ASN A 38 6.18 8.75 -14.66
N GLU A 39 5.55 7.60 -14.95
CA GLU A 39 4.11 7.46 -15.22
C GLU A 39 3.31 7.01 -13.99
N PHE A 40 3.99 6.51 -12.95
CA PHE A 40 3.35 6.11 -11.69
C PHE A 40 2.93 7.30 -10.82
N PRO A 41 3.74 8.36 -10.60
CA PRO A 41 3.34 9.47 -9.74
C PRO A 41 2.19 10.29 -10.33
N THR A 42 1.38 10.91 -9.45
CA THR A 42 0.31 11.82 -9.86
C THR A 42 0.82 13.23 -10.17
N SER A 43 -0.01 14.04 -10.84
CA SER A 43 0.35 15.26 -11.59
C SER A 43 1.39 16.20 -10.94
N ALA A 44 1.30 16.47 -9.62
CA ALA A 44 2.24 17.36 -8.96
C ALA A 44 3.65 16.75 -8.88
N ALA A 45 3.77 15.52 -8.38
CA ALA A 45 5.04 14.80 -8.29
C ALA A 45 5.61 14.49 -9.69
N LYS A 46 4.74 14.10 -10.63
CA LYS A 46 5.13 13.84 -12.03
C LYS A 46 5.81 15.06 -12.67
N LYS A 47 5.31 16.28 -12.39
CA LYS A 47 5.91 17.53 -12.89
C LYS A 47 7.25 17.83 -12.23
N THR A 48 7.36 17.64 -10.91
CA THR A 48 8.61 17.86 -10.17
C THR A 48 9.75 16.98 -10.70
N TYR A 49 9.45 15.73 -11.04
CA TYR A 49 10.42 14.74 -11.50
C TYR A 49 10.34 14.47 -13.00
N ALA A 50 9.90 15.45 -13.80
CA ALA A 50 9.67 15.28 -15.24
C ALA A 50 10.91 14.81 -16.02
N SER A 51 12.12 15.13 -15.54
CA SER A 51 13.39 14.68 -16.13
C SER A 51 13.84 13.29 -15.66
N CYS A 52 13.18 12.70 -14.64
CA CYS A 52 13.51 11.39 -14.07
C CYS A 52 12.86 10.26 -14.87
N VAL A 53 13.23 10.14 -16.14
CA VAL A 53 12.85 9.01 -17.00
C VAL A 53 14.07 8.13 -17.16
N PHE A 54 14.03 6.91 -16.62
CA PHE A 54 15.17 5.99 -16.56
C PHE A 54 15.14 4.92 -17.66
N LEU A 55 13.94 4.59 -18.15
CA LEU A 55 13.72 3.58 -19.19
C LEU A 55 13.05 4.17 -20.43
N GLU A 56 13.39 3.61 -21.59
CA GLU A 56 12.72 3.85 -22.87
C GLU A 56 12.28 2.53 -23.49
N LYS A 57 11.11 2.51 -24.12
CA LYS A 57 10.60 1.31 -24.77
C LYS A 57 11.43 0.96 -26.01
N GLU A 58 11.86 -0.30 -26.11
CA GLU A 58 12.63 -0.84 -27.22
C GLU A 58 12.02 -2.16 -27.70
N GLY A 59 11.27 -2.10 -28.80
CA GLY A 59 10.51 -3.24 -29.30
C GLY A 59 9.51 -3.76 -28.26
N LYS A 60 9.79 -4.94 -27.71
CA LYS A 60 8.96 -5.62 -26.69
C LYS A 60 9.49 -5.48 -25.26
N ASP A 61 10.64 -4.83 -25.08
CA ASP A 61 11.31 -4.66 -23.78
C ASP A 61 11.68 -3.16 -23.60
N TYR A 62 12.64 -2.88 -22.73
CA TYR A 62 13.10 -1.56 -22.36
C TYR A 62 14.63 -1.49 -22.38
N ARG A 63 15.13 -0.32 -22.75
CA ARG A 63 16.54 0.07 -22.63
C ARG A 63 16.68 1.24 -21.66
N VAL A 64 17.91 1.55 -21.27
CA VAL A 64 18.22 2.78 -20.54
C VAL A 64 17.82 4.00 -21.38
N SER A 65 17.25 5.04 -20.76
CA SER A 65 16.94 6.27 -21.48
C SER A 65 18.21 7.02 -21.86
N GLU A 66 18.19 7.76 -22.97
CA GLU A 66 19.39 8.49 -23.44
C GLU A 66 19.89 9.52 -22.41
N ASN A 67 18.96 10.17 -21.71
CA ASN A 67 19.30 11.15 -20.69
C ASN A 67 19.95 10.50 -19.48
N PHE A 68 19.41 9.37 -19.01
CA PHE A 68 19.97 8.67 -17.87
C PHE A 68 21.33 8.04 -18.22
N GLU A 69 21.47 7.49 -19.41
CA GLU A 69 22.74 6.94 -19.90
C GLU A 69 23.86 8.00 -19.92
N LYS A 70 23.56 9.23 -20.37
CA LYS A 70 24.52 10.35 -20.31
C LYS A 70 24.91 10.68 -18.88
N MET A 71 23.96 10.70 -17.94
CA MET A 71 24.24 10.95 -16.52
C MET A 71 25.13 9.86 -15.91
N LEU A 72 24.91 8.59 -16.27
CA LEU A 72 25.72 7.46 -15.81
C LEU A 72 27.16 7.47 -16.34
N GLY A 73 27.46 8.28 -17.36
CA GLY A 73 28.82 8.57 -17.81
C GLY A 73 29.61 9.46 -16.83
N ASN A 74 28.94 10.16 -15.92
CA ASN A 74 29.59 10.88 -14.83
C ASN A 74 29.92 9.92 -13.68
N ARG A 75 31.21 9.77 -13.39
CA ARG A 75 31.70 8.83 -12.36
C ARG A 75 31.17 9.14 -10.96
N GLU A 76 31.18 10.41 -10.55
CA GLU A 76 30.71 10.83 -9.22
C GLU A 76 29.21 10.54 -9.05
N PHE A 77 28.40 10.84 -10.07
CA PHE A 77 26.98 10.50 -10.07
C PHE A 77 26.75 8.98 -9.99
N TYR A 78 27.50 8.20 -10.77
CA TYR A 78 27.41 6.74 -10.76
C TYR A 78 27.75 6.15 -9.39
N GLU A 79 28.83 6.62 -8.73
CA GLU A 79 29.25 6.16 -7.40
C GLU A 79 28.18 6.47 -6.34
N ILE A 80 27.59 7.67 -6.37
CA ILE A 80 26.48 8.04 -5.48
C ILE A 80 25.25 7.15 -5.71
N LEU A 81 24.90 6.91 -6.99
CA LEU A 81 23.76 6.08 -7.33
C LEU A 81 23.96 4.63 -6.86
N GLU A 82 25.16 4.09 -7.05
CA GLU A 82 25.52 2.74 -6.62
C GLU A 82 25.38 2.60 -5.10
N GLU A 83 25.91 3.55 -4.32
CA GLU A 83 25.77 3.58 -2.86
C GLU A 83 24.30 3.61 -2.42
N VAL A 84 23.47 4.45 -3.06
CA VAL A 84 22.04 4.54 -2.74
C VAL A 84 21.31 3.24 -3.05
N VAL A 85 21.64 2.57 -4.16
CA VAL A 85 21.04 1.28 -4.53
C VAL A 85 21.46 0.18 -3.57
N GLU A 86 22.75 0.11 -3.20
CA GLU A 86 23.26 -0.86 -2.23
C GLU A 86 22.62 -0.67 -0.85
N PHE A 87 22.51 0.58 -0.39
CA PHE A 87 21.80 0.91 0.84
C PHE A 87 20.33 0.47 0.80
N GLY A 88 19.63 0.72 -0.30
CA GLY A 88 18.25 0.30 -0.50
C GLY A 88 18.09 -1.22 -0.42
N ILE A 89 18.98 -1.98 -1.09
CA ILE A 89 18.99 -3.44 -1.04
C ILE A 89 19.29 -3.93 0.37
N ALA A 90 20.27 -3.35 1.08
CA ALA A 90 20.60 -3.74 2.45
C ALA A 90 19.43 -3.50 3.41
N ARG A 91 18.75 -2.34 3.30
CA ARG A 91 17.55 -2.03 4.08
C ARG A 91 16.41 -3.00 3.79
N TYR A 92 16.20 -3.36 2.51
CA TYR A 92 15.23 -4.39 2.12
C TYR A 92 15.57 -5.74 2.76
N GLN A 93 16.83 -6.20 2.65
CA GLN A 93 17.25 -7.48 3.22
C GLN A 93 17.03 -7.55 4.72
N MET A 94 17.35 -6.46 5.42
CA MET A 94 17.22 -6.37 6.87
C MET A 94 15.76 -6.36 7.34
N ASN A 95 14.88 -5.61 6.67
CA ASN A 95 13.56 -5.27 7.23
C ASN A 95 12.37 -5.82 6.42
N TYR A 96 12.53 -6.07 5.12
CA TYR A 96 11.43 -6.29 4.18
C TYR A 96 11.52 -7.58 3.36
N SER A 97 12.60 -8.37 3.50
CA SER A 97 12.82 -9.60 2.74
C SER A 97 11.89 -10.76 3.13
N LYS A 98 11.40 -10.76 4.36
CA LYS A 98 10.49 -11.78 4.91
C LYS A 98 9.03 -11.35 4.73
N THR A 99 8.52 -11.49 3.51
CA THR A 99 7.17 -11.05 3.18
C THR A 99 6.09 -11.90 3.83
N TYR A 100 4.93 -11.28 4.04
CA TYR A 100 3.73 -11.91 4.56
C TYR A 100 3.04 -12.69 3.46
N GLN A 101 3.03 -14.02 3.61
CA GLN A 101 2.38 -14.93 2.67
C GLN A 101 2.86 -14.67 1.21
N ASP A 102 1.93 -14.53 0.28
CA ASP A 102 2.13 -14.24 -1.14
C ASP A 102 2.14 -12.73 -1.46
N THR A 103 2.20 -11.85 -0.46
CA THR A 103 2.34 -10.39 -0.67
C THR A 103 3.80 -9.95 -0.77
N ASP A 104 4.01 -8.70 -1.17
CA ASP A 104 5.28 -7.95 -1.06
C ASP A 104 5.37 -7.09 0.23
N LEU A 105 4.39 -7.22 1.13
CA LEU A 105 4.32 -6.51 2.40
C LEU A 105 4.89 -7.38 3.54
N VAL A 106 5.30 -6.75 4.64
CA VAL A 106 5.82 -7.42 5.85
C VAL A 106 5.00 -6.98 7.04
N LEU A 107 4.47 -7.95 7.81
CA LEU A 107 3.70 -7.66 9.00
C LEU A 107 4.47 -6.73 9.95
N TYR A 108 3.73 -5.76 10.50
CA TYR A 108 4.18 -4.79 11.49
C TYR A 108 5.28 -3.83 11.02
N GLN A 109 5.62 -3.84 9.73
CA GLN A 109 6.40 -2.76 9.12
C GLN A 109 5.52 -1.57 8.77
N LYS A 110 6.18 -0.42 8.63
CA LYS A 110 5.54 0.86 8.32
C LYS A 110 5.52 1.11 6.81
N TYR A 111 4.38 1.61 6.33
CA TYR A 111 4.13 1.91 4.92
C TYR A 111 3.36 3.21 4.76
N THR A 112 3.68 3.98 3.73
CA THR A 112 2.86 5.12 3.29
C THR A 112 1.75 4.66 2.33
N TYR A 113 0.81 5.56 2.02
CA TYR A 113 -0.16 5.33 0.93
C TYR A 113 0.52 5.01 -0.41
N GLU A 114 1.62 5.69 -0.72
CA GLU A 114 2.35 5.48 -1.96
C GLU A 114 3.05 4.11 -1.98
N ASP A 115 3.60 3.67 -0.85
CA ASP A 115 4.19 2.34 -0.75
C ASP A 115 3.13 1.24 -0.92
N ALA A 116 1.93 1.44 -0.38
CA ALA A 116 0.83 0.50 -0.60
C ALA A 116 0.45 0.43 -2.08
N CYS A 117 0.32 1.56 -2.79
CA CYS A 117 0.07 1.54 -4.24
C CYS A 117 1.18 0.83 -5.02
N ARG A 118 2.45 1.03 -4.63
CA ARG A 118 3.60 0.35 -5.26
C ARG A 118 3.55 -1.16 -5.03
N LEU A 119 3.49 -1.58 -3.77
CA LEU A 119 3.62 -2.98 -3.36
C LEU A 119 2.38 -3.82 -3.65
N LEU A 120 1.21 -3.18 -3.81
CA LEU A 120 0.00 -3.84 -4.34
C LEU A 120 -0.05 -3.82 -5.87
N ASN A 121 1.02 -3.39 -6.54
CA ASN A 121 1.19 -3.35 -7.99
C ASN A 121 0.12 -2.54 -8.73
N TRP A 122 -0.35 -1.43 -8.14
CA TRP A 122 -1.30 -0.53 -8.81
C TRP A 122 -0.62 0.15 -10.00
N GLU A 123 -1.36 0.37 -11.08
CA GLU A 123 -0.79 0.98 -12.30
C GLU A 123 -0.24 2.39 -12.02
N ARG A 124 -0.90 3.15 -11.14
CA ARG A 124 -0.53 4.51 -10.76
C ARG A 124 -0.71 4.72 -9.26
N ASN A 125 0.01 5.71 -8.75
CA ASN A 125 -0.18 6.20 -7.40
C ASN A 125 -1.56 6.85 -7.24
N GLU A 126 -2.09 6.84 -6.03
CA GLU A 126 -3.29 7.56 -5.65
C GLU A 126 -3.01 8.47 -4.46
N VAL A 127 -3.47 9.72 -4.54
CA VAL A 127 -3.27 10.65 -3.44
C VAL A 127 -4.13 10.24 -2.24
N PRO A 128 -3.69 10.51 -0.99
CA PRO A 128 -4.43 10.11 0.21
C PRO A 128 -5.90 10.56 0.22
N LEU A 129 -6.18 11.73 -0.36
CA LEU A 129 -7.53 12.27 -0.50
C LEU A 129 -8.45 11.38 -1.37
N ASN A 130 -7.92 10.80 -2.44
CA ASN A 130 -8.67 9.93 -3.34
C ASN A 130 -8.88 8.53 -2.74
N ILE A 131 -7.94 8.07 -1.92
CA ILE A 131 -8.09 6.82 -1.16
C ILE A 131 -9.14 7.01 -0.07
N GLY A 132 -9.02 8.08 0.74
CA GLY A 132 -10.04 8.47 1.71
C GLY A 132 -10.36 7.41 2.76
N GLY A 133 -9.36 6.63 3.18
CA GLY A 133 -9.52 5.52 4.14
C GLY A 133 -9.48 4.14 3.48
N TYR A 134 -10.14 3.95 2.33
CA TYR A 134 -10.03 2.71 1.57
C TYR A 134 -10.30 2.92 0.10
N LYS A 135 -9.66 2.16 -0.78
CA LYS A 135 -9.97 2.18 -2.21
C LYS A 135 -9.72 0.82 -2.86
N TYR A 136 -10.72 0.34 -3.59
CA TYR A 136 -10.63 -0.91 -4.33
C TYR A 136 -9.98 -0.67 -5.69
N ASP A 137 -8.92 -1.43 -5.99
CA ASP A 137 -8.35 -1.46 -7.33
C ASP A 137 -8.82 -2.72 -8.07
N LYS A 138 -9.58 -2.50 -9.15
CA LYS A 138 -10.22 -3.58 -9.92
C LYS A 138 -9.22 -4.45 -10.67
N LYS A 139 -8.07 -3.88 -11.06
CA LYS A 139 -7.04 -4.55 -11.88
C LYS A 139 -6.24 -5.56 -11.08
N THR A 140 -5.81 -5.16 -9.88
CA THR A 140 -5.04 -6.01 -8.96
C THR A 140 -5.94 -6.79 -8.00
N LYS A 141 -7.24 -6.47 -7.94
CA LYS A 141 -8.21 -6.98 -6.97
C LYS A 141 -7.80 -6.76 -5.52
N THR A 142 -7.01 -5.73 -5.25
CA THR A 142 -6.58 -5.39 -3.89
C THR A 142 -7.43 -4.26 -3.31
N PHE A 143 -7.65 -4.30 -2.01
CA PHE A 143 -8.50 -3.36 -1.30
C PHE A 143 -7.84 -2.93 0.03
N PRO A 144 -6.84 -2.03 -0.01
CA PRO A 144 -6.22 -1.49 1.19
C PRO A 144 -7.21 -0.64 2.00
N VAL A 145 -7.19 -0.86 3.31
CA VAL A 145 -7.95 -0.13 4.34
C VAL A 145 -6.96 0.51 5.29
N PHE A 146 -7.07 1.82 5.47
CA PHE A 146 -6.23 2.67 6.29
C PHE A 146 -7.05 3.26 7.42
N ILE A 147 -6.71 2.91 8.66
CA ILE A 147 -7.39 3.38 9.87
C ILE A 147 -6.45 4.28 10.66
N ASN A 148 -6.99 5.43 11.09
CA ASN A 148 -6.39 6.24 12.14
C ASN A 148 -7.11 5.85 13.43
N TYR A 149 -6.42 5.12 14.29
CA TYR A 149 -6.94 4.57 15.53
C TYR A 149 -6.79 5.61 16.64
N ASP A 150 -7.84 6.39 16.86
CA ASP A 150 -7.94 7.31 17.98
C ASP A 150 -8.89 6.71 19.00
N LYS A 151 -8.38 6.39 20.19
CA LYS A 151 -9.19 5.94 21.32
C LYS A 151 -9.40 7.15 22.21
N GLN A 152 -10.36 8.01 21.86
CA GLN A 152 -10.63 9.15 22.73
C GLN A 152 -11.25 8.64 24.02
N GLU A 153 -10.61 8.92 25.16
CA GLU A 153 -11.11 8.56 26.49
C GLU A 153 -12.27 9.48 26.95
N ASP A 154 -12.52 10.58 26.22
CA ASP A 154 -13.44 11.67 26.62
C ASP A 154 -14.48 12.00 25.53
N ILE A 155 -15.21 10.98 25.06
CA ILE A 155 -16.31 11.23 24.13
C ILE A 155 -17.65 11.31 24.88
N SER A 156 -18.31 12.46 24.80
CA SER A 156 -19.75 12.57 25.04
C SER A 156 -20.52 11.55 24.19
N ASP A 157 -21.73 11.16 24.59
CA ASP A 157 -22.65 10.22 23.91
C ASP A 157 -22.92 10.48 22.40
N THR A 158 -22.30 11.49 21.80
CA THR A 158 -22.45 11.95 20.42
C THR A 158 -21.51 11.31 19.39
N THR A 159 -20.48 10.54 19.79
CA THR A 159 -19.58 9.81 18.86
C THR A 159 -19.59 8.31 19.18
N LYS A 160 -20.74 7.66 18.97
CA LYS A 160 -20.97 6.28 19.43
C LYS A 160 -20.31 5.20 18.56
N TYR A 161 -19.81 5.56 17.38
CA TYR A 161 -19.35 4.61 16.38
C TYR A 161 -17.95 5.02 15.90
N GLU A 162 -16.94 4.27 16.34
CA GLU A 162 -15.54 4.43 15.97
C GLU A 162 -14.89 3.08 15.64
N ASP A 163 -13.85 3.11 14.80
CA ASP A 163 -13.04 1.93 14.51
C ASP A 163 -12.36 1.45 15.81
N HIS A 164 -12.59 0.21 16.23
CA HIS A 164 -12.04 -0.30 17.49
C HIS A 164 -11.72 -1.80 17.43
N PHE A 165 -10.63 -2.19 18.08
CA PHE A 165 -10.29 -3.61 18.24
C PHE A 165 -11.15 -4.24 19.34
N LEU A 166 -11.74 -5.40 19.05
CA LEU A 166 -12.41 -6.26 20.04
C LEU A 166 -11.41 -7.21 20.71
N THR A 167 -10.46 -7.71 19.92
CA THR A 167 -9.34 -8.58 20.32
C THR A 167 -8.16 -8.29 19.39
N ALA A 168 -7.01 -8.93 19.61
CA ALA A 168 -5.87 -8.83 18.70
C ALA A 168 -6.16 -9.35 17.27
N ASP A 169 -7.24 -10.11 17.05
CA ASP A 169 -7.63 -10.68 15.75
C ASP A 169 -9.04 -10.27 15.28
N ARG A 170 -9.69 -9.34 16.00
CA ARG A 170 -11.05 -8.85 15.68
C ARG A 170 -11.11 -7.33 15.76
N LEU A 171 -11.66 -6.73 14.72
CA LEU A 171 -11.76 -5.28 14.54
C LEU A 171 -13.17 -4.93 14.09
N ILE A 172 -13.79 -3.92 14.70
CA ILE A 172 -14.93 -3.22 14.11
C ILE A 172 -14.36 -2.06 13.31
N ALA A 173 -14.73 -1.96 12.03
CA ALA A 173 -14.40 -0.80 11.20
C ALA A 173 -15.62 -0.27 10.45
N ILE A 174 -15.64 1.03 10.23
CA ILE A 174 -16.78 1.78 9.72
C ILE A 174 -16.54 2.19 8.27
N SER A 175 -17.56 2.04 7.42
CA SER A 175 -17.51 2.49 6.04
C SER A 175 -17.36 4.02 5.93
N LYS A 176 -17.05 4.51 4.73
CA LYS A 176 -17.16 5.96 4.43
C LYS A 176 -18.58 6.45 4.70
N SER A 177 -18.71 7.75 5.00
CA SER A 177 -20.00 8.42 5.17
C SER A 177 -20.84 8.37 3.88
N GLY A 178 -22.15 8.16 4.02
CA GLY A 178 -23.10 8.05 2.91
C GLY A 178 -23.06 6.67 2.24
N ARG A 179 -22.78 5.62 3.01
CA ARG A 179 -22.76 4.23 2.54
C ARG A 179 -23.80 3.41 3.28
N SER A 180 -24.44 2.55 2.52
CA SER A 180 -25.37 1.52 2.98
C SER A 180 -24.80 0.14 2.71
N ARG A 181 -25.45 -0.90 3.23
CA ARG A 181 -25.07 -2.28 2.95
C ARG A 181 -25.06 -2.61 1.46
N ASP A 182 -25.88 -1.91 0.67
CA ASP A 182 -25.99 -2.11 -0.79
C ASP A 182 -24.95 -1.32 -1.61
N SER A 183 -24.16 -0.46 -0.98
CA SER A 183 -23.11 0.30 -1.67
C SER A 183 -22.03 -0.63 -2.26
N GLU A 184 -21.52 -0.34 -3.46
CA GLU A 184 -20.59 -1.24 -4.18
C GLU A 184 -19.32 -1.55 -3.37
N ASP A 185 -18.77 -0.56 -2.68
CA ASP A 185 -17.59 -0.73 -1.82
C ASP A 185 -17.88 -1.61 -0.60
N VAL A 186 -19.01 -1.41 0.08
CA VAL A 186 -19.45 -2.28 1.17
C VAL A 186 -19.72 -3.71 0.67
N GLN A 187 -20.35 -3.87 -0.49
CA GLN A 187 -20.55 -5.17 -1.11
C GLN A 187 -19.23 -5.84 -1.50
N ASN A 188 -18.22 -5.08 -1.94
CA ASN A 188 -16.88 -5.60 -2.20
C ASN A 188 -16.24 -6.14 -0.92
N PHE A 189 -16.41 -5.47 0.23
CA PHE A 189 -15.95 -5.96 1.52
C PHE A 189 -16.68 -7.22 1.97
N LEU A 190 -18.02 -7.20 1.99
CA LEU A 190 -18.82 -8.32 2.48
C LEU A 190 -18.66 -9.58 1.61
N LYS A 191 -18.42 -9.42 0.31
CA LYS A 191 -18.23 -10.52 -0.65
C LYS A 191 -16.78 -10.68 -1.09
N ALA A 192 -15.81 -10.16 -0.34
CA ALA A 192 -14.41 -10.13 -0.74
C ALA A 192 -13.89 -11.52 -1.09
N LYS A 193 -14.11 -12.50 -0.21
CA LYS A 193 -13.71 -13.90 -0.41
C LYS A 193 -14.31 -14.52 -1.67
N GLU A 194 -15.60 -14.27 -1.92
CA GLU A 194 -16.32 -14.78 -3.10
C GLU A 194 -15.78 -14.18 -4.40
N ARG A 195 -15.38 -12.90 -4.36
CA ARG A 195 -14.90 -12.12 -5.51
C ARG A 195 -13.39 -12.25 -5.74
N GLY A 196 -12.68 -12.90 -4.81
CA GLY A 196 -11.23 -12.95 -4.79
C GLY A 196 -10.60 -11.57 -4.61
N ILE A 197 -11.20 -10.74 -3.75
CA ILE A 197 -10.69 -9.41 -3.38
C ILE A 197 -9.82 -9.56 -2.14
N ASP A 198 -8.60 -9.04 -2.23
CA ASP A 198 -7.61 -9.09 -1.16
C ASP A 198 -7.67 -7.81 -0.31
N VAL A 199 -8.23 -7.89 0.90
CA VAL A 199 -8.41 -6.74 1.80
C VAL A 199 -7.21 -6.63 2.75
N GLN A 200 -6.51 -5.50 2.66
CA GLN A 200 -5.20 -5.30 3.30
C GLN A 200 -5.29 -4.21 4.37
N LEU A 201 -4.97 -4.52 5.63
CA LEU A 201 -5.17 -3.60 6.75
C LEU A 201 -3.90 -2.83 7.11
N PHE A 202 -4.03 -1.50 7.18
CA PHE A 202 -3.00 -0.56 7.58
C PHE A 202 -3.55 0.33 8.71
N VAL A 203 -2.86 0.37 9.85
CA VAL A 203 -3.30 1.13 11.02
C VAL A 203 -2.19 2.03 11.54
N ARG A 204 -2.53 3.26 11.85
CA ARG A 204 -1.71 4.12 12.70
C ARG A 204 -2.57 4.66 13.81
N LYS A 205 -1.95 5.05 14.90
CA LYS A 205 -2.65 5.57 16.07
C LYS A 205 -3.18 6.99 15.83
N ASN A 206 -2.34 8.00 15.89
CA ASN A 206 -2.80 9.38 15.76
C ASN A 206 -2.37 10.04 14.42
N LYS A 207 -3.25 10.88 13.86
CA LYS A 207 -3.00 11.73 12.69
C LYS A 207 -2.21 13.01 13.02
N ASP A 208 -2.21 13.43 14.29
CA ASP A 208 -1.55 14.63 14.78
C ASP A 208 -0.05 14.47 15.02
N ASP A 209 0.46 13.25 14.87
CA ASP A 209 1.89 13.03 14.77
C ASP A 209 2.38 13.58 13.42
N LYS A 210 2.71 14.88 13.41
CA LYS A 210 3.25 15.62 12.26
C LYS A 210 4.55 15.00 11.70
N ILE A 211 5.07 13.97 12.37
CA ILE A 211 6.34 13.32 12.08
C ILE A 211 6.20 12.19 11.05
N SER A 212 5.12 11.40 11.05
CA SER A 212 5.01 10.24 10.13
C SER A 212 3.65 10.12 9.41
N LYS A 213 3.74 9.94 8.09
CA LYS A 213 2.62 9.61 7.19
C LYS A 213 2.42 8.10 7.03
N GLU A 214 3.06 7.31 7.88
CA GLU A 214 3.13 5.86 7.74
C GLU A 214 2.12 5.14 8.65
N PHE A 215 1.76 3.93 8.23
CA PHE A 215 0.85 3.01 8.90
C PHE A 215 1.55 1.68 9.13
N TYR A 216 1.29 1.04 10.27
CA TYR A 216 1.65 -0.36 10.46
C TYR A 216 0.77 -1.23 9.57
N TYR A 217 1.39 -2.10 8.76
CA TYR A 217 0.66 -3.14 8.06
C TYR A 217 0.33 -4.29 9.01
N LEU A 218 -0.95 -4.62 9.16
CA LEU A 218 -1.43 -5.64 10.10
C LEU A 218 -1.88 -6.93 9.43
N GLY A 219 -1.65 -7.06 8.11
CA GLY A 219 -1.99 -8.26 7.36
C GLY A 219 -3.34 -8.17 6.65
N ARG A 220 -3.82 -9.34 6.24
CA ARG A 220 -5.12 -9.53 5.58
C ARG A 220 -6.24 -9.62 6.61
N MET A 221 -7.42 -9.19 6.19
CA MET A 221 -8.64 -9.35 6.96
C MET A 221 -9.83 -9.74 6.09
N THR A 222 -10.82 -10.40 6.69
CA THR A 222 -12.06 -10.80 6.02
C THR A 222 -13.26 -10.38 6.86
N ALA A 223 -14.32 -9.89 6.21
CA ALA A 223 -15.57 -9.59 6.90
C ALA A 223 -16.17 -10.88 7.47
N THR A 224 -16.56 -10.85 8.74
CA THR A 224 -17.18 -12.02 9.42
C THR A 224 -18.61 -12.30 8.96
N GLY A 225 -19.20 -11.36 8.21
CA GLY A 225 -20.62 -11.35 7.83
C GLY A 225 -21.50 -10.56 8.81
N ARG A 226 -20.99 -10.21 10.00
CA ARG A 226 -21.69 -9.25 10.88
C ARG A 226 -21.46 -7.83 10.37
N SER A 227 -22.56 -7.15 10.09
CA SER A 227 -22.56 -5.77 9.66
C SER A 227 -23.85 -5.08 10.08
N GLU A 228 -23.76 -3.84 10.54
CA GLU A 228 -24.90 -3.03 10.95
C GLU A 228 -24.88 -1.69 10.23
N GLU A 229 -26.00 -1.32 9.61
CA GLU A 229 -26.16 0.01 9.01
C GLU A 229 -26.78 0.95 10.03
N PHE A 230 -26.20 2.14 10.17
CA PHE A 230 -26.65 3.15 11.11
C PHE A 230 -26.62 4.55 10.48
N VAL A 231 -27.32 5.50 11.10
CA VAL A 231 -27.26 6.92 10.74
C VAL A 231 -26.20 7.60 11.60
N MET A 232 -25.22 8.24 10.96
CA MET A 232 -24.13 8.91 11.66
C MET A 232 -24.66 10.07 12.49
N ALA A 233 -24.21 10.16 13.75
CA ALA A 233 -24.63 11.20 14.67
C ALA A 233 -24.46 12.62 14.09
N ASN A 234 -25.44 13.48 14.34
CA ASN A 234 -25.48 14.86 13.84
C ASN A 234 -25.49 15.00 12.31
N THR A 235 -25.87 13.95 11.57
CA THR A 235 -26.04 13.99 10.11
C THR A 235 -27.23 13.13 9.66
N ASP A 236 -27.66 13.29 8.40
CA ASP A 236 -28.64 12.41 7.76
C ASP A 236 -27.98 11.31 6.90
N LYS A 237 -26.68 11.08 7.07
CA LYS A 237 -25.92 10.13 6.25
C LYS A 237 -25.81 8.78 6.94
N THR A 238 -25.93 7.71 6.17
CA THR A 238 -25.70 6.34 6.65
C THR A 238 -24.22 5.96 6.61
N ALA A 239 -23.86 5.01 7.46
CA ALA A 239 -22.60 4.27 7.41
C ALA A 239 -22.86 2.82 7.85
N VAL A 240 -21.90 1.96 7.58
CA VAL A 240 -21.99 0.53 7.89
C VAL A 240 -20.81 0.14 8.78
N GLU A 241 -21.11 -0.39 9.96
CA GLU A 241 -20.15 -1.11 10.78
C GLU A 241 -19.94 -2.52 10.21
N ILE A 242 -18.70 -2.95 10.12
CA ILE A 242 -18.35 -4.29 9.67
C ILE A 242 -17.40 -4.90 10.70
N GLU A 243 -17.73 -6.10 11.19
CA GLU A 243 -16.80 -6.87 12.00
C GLU A 243 -15.84 -7.65 11.10
N TRP A 244 -14.56 -7.44 11.33
CA TRP A 244 -13.44 -8.03 10.60
C TRP A 244 -12.71 -9.07 11.44
N ALA A 245 -12.33 -10.16 10.79
CA ALA A 245 -11.38 -11.15 11.29
C ALA A 245 -10.04 -10.95 10.59
N LEU A 246 -8.96 -10.76 11.36
CA LEU A 246 -7.60 -10.72 10.82
C LEU A 246 -7.07 -12.15 10.66
N ASP A 247 -6.36 -12.41 9.56
CA ASP A 247 -5.75 -13.72 9.29
C ASP A 247 -4.62 -14.04 10.28
N THR A 248 -3.92 -13.00 10.74
CA THR A 248 -2.87 -13.08 11.76
C THR A 248 -3.20 -12.11 12.88
N PRO A 249 -3.28 -12.56 14.14
CA PRO A 249 -3.45 -11.64 15.27
C PRO A 249 -2.36 -10.55 15.30
N VAL A 250 -2.72 -9.34 15.69
CA VAL A 250 -1.75 -8.26 15.89
C VAL A 250 -0.77 -8.67 16.99
N ARG A 251 0.52 -8.48 16.74
CA ARG A 251 1.57 -8.80 17.71
C ARG A 251 1.37 -7.96 18.96
N GLU A 252 1.52 -8.57 20.13
CA GLU A 252 1.15 -7.99 21.43
C GLU A 252 1.71 -6.58 21.66
N ASP A 253 3.01 -6.36 21.40
CA ASP A 253 3.66 -5.05 21.54
C ASP A 253 3.05 -3.96 20.64
N ILE A 254 2.70 -4.31 19.39
CA ILE A 254 2.06 -3.40 18.44
C ILE A 254 0.60 -3.17 18.83
N TYR A 255 -0.10 -4.22 19.24
CA TYR A 255 -1.48 -4.14 19.70
C TYR A 255 -1.59 -3.18 20.88
N GLU A 256 -0.82 -3.43 21.95
CA GLU A 256 -0.73 -2.58 23.14
C GLU A 256 -0.37 -1.13 22.80
N TYR A 257 0.61 -0.92 21.91
CA TYR A 257 0.97 0.41 21.45
C TYR A 257 -0.21 1.15 20.79
N ILE A 258 -0.99 0.45 19.95
CA ILE A 258 -2.14 1.01 19.23
C ILE A 258 -3.30 1.31 20.20
N ILE A 259 -3.62 0.38 21.12
CA ILE A 259 -4.84 0.48 21.93
C ILE A 259 -4.69 1.24 23.26
N ASN A 260 -3.47 1.39 23.79
CA ASN A 260 -3.25 1.89 25.16
C ASN A 260 -2.28 3.06 25.28
N GLY A 261 -1.42 3.31 24.29
CA GLY A 261 -0.45 4.40 24.45
C GLY A 261 -1.02 5.78 24.15
#